data_AF-A0AAE7C264-F1
#
_entry.id   AF-A0AAE7C264-F1
#
_cell.length_a   1.000
_cell.length_b   1.000
_cell.length_c   1.000
_cell.angle_alpha   90.00
_cell.angle_beta   90.00
_cell.angle_gamma   90.00
#
_symmetry.space_group_name_H-M   'P 1'
#
loop_
_entity.id
_entity.type
_entity.pdbx_description
1 polymer ?
#
loop_
_entity_poly.entity_id
_entity_poly.type
_entity_poly.pdbx_seq_one_letter_code
_entity_poly.pdbx_strand_id
1 'polypeptide(L)'
;MTNENNKIDWSNFNETEQQAIAIHYDNVANGTNNPTFPYSAAVFEELAENLASIALIKPNAALRMVDELQVINDVLLKQMPIPPTKDEAELATMFTNEEIQQNLLGCTASFFLVNQFSNIINHILFALEAEATATGGENGTKH
;
A
#
# COMPACT_ATOMS: atom_id res chain seq x y z
N MET A 1 -14.27 6.10 -40.07
CA MET A 1 -14.24 7.30 -39.21
C MET A 1 -13.11 7.09 -38.23
N THR A 2 -12.03 7.84 -38.39
CA THR A 2 -10.82 7.81 -37.57
C THR A 2 -11.14 8.50 -36.23
N ASN A 3 -11.21 7.73 -35.13
CA ASN A 3 -11.40 8.29 -33.79
C ASN A 3 -10.09 8.92 -33.32
N GLU A 4 -9.88 10.19 -33.69
CA GLU A 4 -8.90 11.06 -33.05
C GLU A 4 -9.41 11.39 -31.62
N ASN A 5 -8.55 11.20 -30.62
CA ASN A 5 -8.69 11.62 -29.21
C ASN A 5 -9.58 10.80 -28.24
N ASN A 6 -9.46 9.46 -28.21
CA ASN A 6 -9.86 8.69 -27.01
C ASN A 6 -8.79 8.75 -25.89
N LYS A 7 -8.19 9.92 -25.62
CA LYS A 7 -7.38 10.11 -24.41
C LYS A 7 -8.33 10.48 -23.29
N ILE A 8 -8.38 9.66 -22.24
CA ILE A 8 -9.07 9.97 -20.99
C ILE A 8 -8.62 11.36 -20.52
N ASP A 9 -9.58 12.26 -20.24
CA ASP A 9 -9.30 13.62 -19.79
C ASP A 9 -9.08 13.67 -18.27
N TRP A 10 -7.82 13.77 -17.85
CA TRP A 10 -7.42 13.78 -16.44
C TRP A 10 -7.52 15.16 -15.76
N SER A 11 -8.06 16.18 -16.44
CA SER A 11 -8.10 17.56 -15.93
C SER A 11 -8.93 17.74 -14.65
N ASN A 12 -9.83 16.80 -14.34
CA ASN A 12 -10.62 16.79 -13.11
C ASN A 12 -9.82 16.43 -11.85
N PHE A 13 -8.59 15.93 -12.00
CA PHE A 13 -7.72 15.58 -10.89
C PHE A 13 -6.73 16.69 -10.56
N ASN A 14 -6.40 16.82 -9.27
CA ASN A 14 -5.33 17.71 -8.84
C ASN A 14 -3.94 17.12 -9.19
N GLU A 15 -2.90 17.95 -9.05
CA GLU A 15 -1.53 17.57 -9.41
C GLU A 15 -1.04 16.30 -8.68
N THR A 16 -1.37 16.15 -7.40
CA THR A 16 -0.99 14.99 -6.59
C THR A 16 -1.65 13.70 -7.10
N GLU A 17 -2.93 13.77 -7.43
CA GLU A 17 -3.70 12.63 -7.96
C GLU A 17 -3.16 12.21 -9.33
N GLN A 18 -2.90 13.17 -10.22
CA GLN A 18 -2.31 12.92 -11.53
C GLN A 18 -0.91 12.30 -11.40
N GLN A 19 -0.09 12.81 -10.49
CA GLN A 19 1.25 12.28 -10.24
C GLN A 19 1.21 10.84 -9.72
N ALA A 20 0.30 10.52 -8.80
CA ALA A 20 0.15 9.17 -8.26
C ALA A 20 -0.23 8.16 -9.36
N ILE A 21 -1.15 8.54 -10.24
CA ILE A 21 -1.56 7.74 -11.40
C ILE A 21 -0.39 7.57 -12.39
N ALA A 22 0.36 8.63 -12.67
CA ALA A 22 1.51 8.57 -13.56
C ALA A 22 2.59 7.62 -13.02
N ILE A 23 2.92 7.70 -11.74
CA ILE A 23 3.87 6.78 -11.09
C ILE A 23 3.37 5.33 -11.17
N HIS A 24 2.08 5.10 -10.93
CA HIS A 24 1.49 3.77 -11.06
C HIS A 24 1.63 3.22 -12.48
N TYR A 25 1.30 4.03 -13.47
CA TYR A 25 1.45 3.67 -14.89
C TYR A 25 2.90 3.32 -15.23
N ASP A 26 3.86 4.16 -14.81
CA ASP A 26 5.28 3.93 -15.04
C ASP A 26 5.78 2.65 -14.35
N ASN A 27 5.28 2.36 -13.14
CA ASN A 27 5.57 1.11 -12.43
C ASN A 27 5.11 -0.12 -13.20
N VAL A 28 3.88 -0.10 -13.72
CA VAL A 28 3.34 -1.20 -14.53
C VAL A 28 4.13 -1.34 -15.83
N ALA A 29 4.40 -0.23 -16.51
CA ALA A 29 5.11 -0.23 -17.79
C ALA A 29 6.56 -0.73 -17.68
N ASN A 30 7.25 -0.39 -16.59
CA ASN A 30 8.68 -0.70 -16.40
C ASN A 30 8.93 -1.87 -15.43
N GLY A 31 7.89 -2.44 -14.83
CA GLY A 31 8.03 -3.48 -13.81
C GLY A 31 8.70 -2.99 -12.53
N THR A 32 8.54 -1.71 -12.19
CA THR A 32 9.07 -1.10 -10.95
C THR A 32 8.01 -1.02 -9.86
N ASN A 33 8.41 -0.68 -8.63
CA ASN A 33 7.50 -0.57 -7.49
C ASN A 33 7.76 0.71 -6.68
N ASN A 34 7.90 1.83 -7.37
CA ASN A 34 8.06 3.13 -6.73
C ASN A 34 6.79 3.52 -5.98
N PRO A 35 6.87 4.18 -4.80
CA PRO A 35 5.70 4.62 -4.08
C PRO A 35 4.93 5.68 -4.89
N THR A 36 3.63 5.45 -5.08
CA THR A 36 2.74 6.36 -5.82
C THR A 36 2.51 7.69 -5.08
N PHE A 37 2.67 7.70 -3.75
CA PHE A 37 2.74 8.90 -2.92
C PHE A 37 4.11 8.99 -2.22
N PRO A 38 5.16 9.47 -2.91
CA PRO A 38 6.54 9.33 -2.45
C PRO A 38 6.85 10.06 -1.14
N TYR A 39 6.29 11.27 -0.95
CA TYR A 39 6.49 12.02 0.28
C TYR A 39 5.78 11.37 1.48
N SER A 40 4.56 10.87 1.27
CA SER A 40 3.87 10.09 2.29
C SER A 40 4.65 8.82 2.63
N ALA A 41 5.17 8.10 1.64
CA ALA A 41 5.98 6.91 1.85
C ALA A 41 7.20 7.18 2.74
N ALA A 42 7.92 8.28 2.49
CA ALA A 42 9.06 8.68 3.31
C ALA A 42 8.67 8.92 4.78
N VAL A 43 7.52 9.54 5.03
CA VAL A 43 7.00 9.75 6.41
C VAL A 43 6.54 8.43 7.04
N PHE A 44 5.92 7.54 6.26
CA PHE A 44 5.49 6.22 6.73
C PHE A 44 6.66 5.32 7.10
N GLU A 45 7.79 5.43 6.41
CA GLU A 45 9.03 4.73 6.74
C GLU A 45 9.52 5.13 8.14
N GLU A 46 9.69 6.42 8.39
CA GLU A 46 10.09 6.95 9.70
C GLU A 46 9.09 6.56 10.80
N LEU A 47 7.79 6.55 10.48
CA LEU A 47 6.76 6.12 11.42
C LEU A 47 6.91 4.63 11.75
N ALA A 48 7.23 3.77 10.78
CA ALA A 48 7.45 2.34 10.98
C ALA A 48 8.63 2.08 11.93
N GLU A 49 9.76 2.77 11.75
CA GLU A 49 10.92 2.68 12.62
C GLU A 49 10.61 3.11 14.07
N ASN A 50 9.88 4.21 14.22
CA ASN A 50 9.47 4.70 15.53
C ASN A 50 8.50 3.73 16.23
N LEU A 51 7.55 3.15 15.49
CA LEU A 51 6.61 2.17 16.03
C LEU A 51 7.31 0.85 16.42
N ALA A 52 8.35 0.43 15.69
CA ALA A 52 9.18 -0.70 16.09
C ALA A 52 9.86 -0.46 17.45
N SER A 53 10.39 0.75 17.67
CA SER A 53 10.95 1.13 18.97
C SER A 53 9.90 1.12 20.09
N ILE A 54 8.68 1.59 19.82
CA ILE A 54 7.56 1.53 20.77
C ILE A 54 7.14 0.09 21.06
N ALA A 55 7.23 -0.81 20.08
CA ALA A 55 6.87 -2.21 20.25
C ALA A 55 7.69 -2.90 21.34
N LEU A 56 8.97 -2.57 21.45
CA LEU A 56 9.85 -3.09 22.51
C LEU A 56 9.39 -2.65 23.92
N ILE A 57 8.82 -1.44 24.03
CA ILE A 57 8.32 -0.89 25.30
C ILE A 57 6.92 -1.43 25.63
N LYS A 58 6.08 -1.66 24.61
CA LYS A 58 4.67 -2.05 24.76
C LYS A 58 4.31 -3.23 23.82
N PRO A 59 4.91 -4.40 24.02
CA PRO A 59 4.81 -5.51 23.06
C PRO A 59 3.37 -5.98 22.84
N ASN A 60 2.56 -6.07 23.90
CA ASN A 60 1.17 -6.48 23.78
C ASN A 60 0.31 -5.50 22.97
N ALA A 61 0.54 -4.18 23.13
CA ALA A 61 -0.21 -3.18 22.36
C ALA A 61 0.23 -3.19 20.89
N ALA A 62 1.52 -3.35 20.63
CA ALA A 62 2.04 -3.44 19.27
C ALA A 62 1.54 -4.68 18.53
N LEU A 63 1.45 -5.84 19.18
CA LEU A 63 0.86 -7.05 18.59
C LEU A 63 -0.63 -6.84 18.24
N ARG A 64 -1.39 -6.16 19.10
CA ARG A 64 -2.79 -5.81 18.79
C ARG A 64 -2.90 -4.86 17.61
N MET A 65 -2.00 -3.87 17.52
CA MET A 65 -1.94 -2.98 16.37
C MET A 65 -1.60 -3.74 15.08
N VAL A 66 -0.72 -4.75 15.14
CA VAL A 66 -0.45 -5.62 13.98
C VAL A 66 -1.72 -6.33 13.52
N ASP A 67 -2.48 -6.95 14.44
CA ASP A 67 -3.76 -7.59 14.12
C ASP A 67 -4.75 -6.59 13.47
N GLU A 68 -4.85 -5.38 14.02
CA GLU A 68 -5.72 -4.32 13.51
C GLU A 68 -5.32 -3.85 12.10
N LEU A 69 -4.02 -3.63 11.86
CA LEU A 69 -3.49 -3.24 10.55
C LEU A 69 -3.69 -4.33 9.50
N GLN A 70 -3.58 -5.61 9.87
CA GLN A 70 -3.87 -6.73 8.97
C GLN A 70 -5.35 -6.73 8.55
N VAL A 71 -6.26 -6.51 9.49
CA VAL A 71 -7.69 -6.39 9.19
C VAL A 71 -7.97 -5.19 8.27
N ILE A 72 -7.32 -4.04 8.51
CA ILE A 72 -7.44 -2.86 7.64
C ILE A 72 -6.94 -3.18 6.24
N ASN A 73 -5.78 -3.84 6.10
CA ASN A 73 -5.25 -4.26 4.81
C ASN A 73 -6.24 -5.15 4.05
N ASP A 74 -6.79 -6.16 4.73
CA ASP A 74 -7.77 -7.07 4.14
C ASP A 74 -9.03 -6.32 3.65
N VAL A 75 -9.51 -5.34 4.41
CA VAL A 75 -10.66 -4.52 4.02
C VAL A 75 -10.34 -3.68 2.79
N LEU A 76 -9.19 -3.00 2.77
CA LEU A 76 -8.75 -2.20 1.62
C LEU A 76 -8.61 -3.05 0.36
N LEU A 77 -8.00 -4.23 0.48
CA LEU A 77 -7.84 -5.18 -0.63
C LEU A 77 -9.19 -5.68 -1.15
N LYS A 78 -10.16 -5.95 -0.26
CA LYS A 78 -11.52 -6.41 -0.65
C LYS A 78 -12.37 -5.33 -1.30
N GLN A 79 -12.11 -4.06 -0.98
CA GLN A 79 -12.85 -2.93 -1.56
C GLN A 79 -12.32 -2.53 -2.94
N MET A 80 -11.12 -2.98 -3.31
CA MET A 80 -10.60 -2.69 -4.65
C MET A 80 -11.46 -3.39 -5.71
N PRO A 81 -11.95 -2.66 -6.72
CA PRO A 81 -12.73 -3.25 -7.81
C PRO A 81 -11.94 -4.32 -8.54
N ILE A 82 -12.56 -5.49 -8.73
CA ILE A 82 -12.02 -6.55 -9.59
C ILE A 82 -12.50 -6.26 -11.00
N PRO A 83 -11.61 -6.12 -11.99
CA PRO A 83 -12.03 -5.86 -13.35
C PRO A 83 -12.83 -7.07 -13.88
N PRO A 84 -14.02 -6.86 -14.47
CA PRO A 84 -14.88 -7.96 -14.95
C PRO A 84 -14.26 -8.73 -16.13
N THR A 85 -13.30 -8.11 -16.81
CA THR A 85 -12.56 -8.65 -17.95
C THR A 85 -11.15 -8.08 -17.94
N LYS A 86 -10.22 -8.77 -18.61
CA LYS A 86 -8.85 -8.30 -18.83
C LYS A 86 -8.70 -7.56 -20.17
N ASP A 87 -9.75 -7.54 -20.98
CA ASP A 87 -9.75 -6.83 -22.26
C ASP A 87 -10.00 -5.33 -22.02
N GLU A 88 -9.00 -4.51 -22.31
CA GLU A 88 -9.06 -3.06 -22.12
C GLU A 88 -10.14 -2.40 -22.99
N ALA A 89 -10.37 -2.90 -24.20
CA ALA A 89 -11.40 -2.37 -25.09
C ALA A 89 -12.80 -2.71 -24.57
N GLU A 90 -12.98 -3.90 -24.01
CA GLU A 90 -14.22 -4.28 -23.36
C GLU A 90 -14.48 -3.43 -22.10
N LEU A 91 -13.46 -3.25 -21.24
CA LEU A 91 -13.56 -2.37 -20.05
C LEU A 91 -13.94 -0.93 -20.43
N ALA A 92 -13.31 -0.37 -21.47
CA ALA A 92 -13.61 0.99 -21.93
C ALA A 92 -15.03 1.17 -22.48
N THR A 93 -15.70 0.08 -22.88
CA THR A 93 -17.12 0.11 -23.29
C THR A 93 -18.08 -0.11 -22.11
N MET A 94 -17.60 -0.70 -21.01
CA MET A 94 -18.41 -1.05 -19.84
C MET A 94 -18.51 0.08 -18.81
N PHE A 95 -17.50 0.96 -18.75
CA PHE A 95 -17.40 2.02 -17.74
C PHE A 95 -17.26 3.40 -18.39
N THR A 96 -17.74 4.44 -17.71
CA THR A 96 -17.44 5.82 -18.13
C THR A 96 -15.98 6.16 -17.85
N ASN A 97 -15.46 7.19 -18.54
CA ASN A 97 -14.12 7.68 -18.26
C ASN A 97 -13.96 8.10 -16.79
N GLU A 98 -14.97 8.77 -16.21
CA GLU A 98 -14.96 9.17 -14.81
C GLU A 98 -14.91 7.96 -13.86
N GLU A 99 -15.67 6.89 -14.15
CA GLU A 99 -15.63 5.66 -13.36
C GLU A 99 -14.26 4.98 -13.42
N ILE A 100 -13.66 4.90 -14.61
CA ILE A 100 -12.31 4.35 -14.81
C ILE A 100 -11.28 5.16 -14.01
N GLN A 101 -11.36 6.48 -14.08
CA GLN A 101 -10.49 7.40 -13.36
C GLN A 101 -10.57 7.21 -11.85
N GLN A 102 -11.79 7.24 -11.30
CA GLN A 102 -12.01 7.10 -9.86
C GLN A 102 -11.61 5.72 -9.35
N ASN A 103 -11.91 4.66 -10.11
CA ASN A 103 -11.48 3.31 -9.76
C ASN A 103 -9.96 3.18 -9.75
N LEU A 104 -9.27 3.75 -10.75
CA LEU A 104 -7.81 3.73 -10.81
C LEU A 104 -7.17 4.47 -9.63
N LEU A 105 -7.65 5.68 -9.31
CA LEU A 105 -7.14 6.45 -8.19
C LEU A 105 -7.42 5.74 -6.85
N GLY A 106 -8.63 5.19 -6.68
CA GLY A 106 -9.02 4.42 -5.51
C GLY A 106 -8.13 3.18 -5.31
N CYS A 107 -7.90 2.40 -6.36
CA CYS A 107 -6.95 1.28 -6.33
C CYS A 107 -5.53 1.73 -5.98
N THR A 108 -5.07 2.83 -6.60
CA THR A 108 -3.74 3.38 -6.38
C THR A 108 -3.53 3.78 -4.91
N ALA A 109 -4.51 4.44 -4.30
CA ALA A 109 -4.48 4.85 -2.90
C ALA A 109 -4.58 3.65 -1.95
N SER A 110 -5.51 2.72 -2.19
CA SER A 110 -5.67 1.52 -1.37
C SER A 110 -4.42 0.65 -1.38
N PHE A 111 -3.85 0.40 -2.56
CA PHE A 111 -2.62 -0.40 -2.68
C PHE A 111 -1.43 0.30 -2.01
N PHE A 112 -1.31 1.62 -2.16
CA PHE A 112 -0.31 2.40 -1.45
C PHE A 112 -0.39 2.20 0.07
N LEU A 113 -1.57 2.38 0.66
CA LEU A 113 -1.79 2.24 2.10
C LEU A 113 -1.51 0.81 2.57
N VAL A 114 -1.96 -0.20 1.82
CA VAL A 114 -1.68 -1.61 2.14
C VAL A 114 -0.18 -1.87 2.23
N ASN A 115 0.61 -1.32 1.29
CA ASN A 115 2.06 -1.44 1.33
C ASN A 115 2.66 -0.74 2.55
N GLN A 116 2.20 0.48 2.89
CA GLN A 116 2.71 1.21 4.05
C GLN A 116 2.38 0.49 5.36
N PHE A 117 1.15 0.02 5.53
CA PHE A 117 0.75 -0.72 6.73
C PHE A 117 1.47 -2.06 6.83
N SER A 118 1.69 -2.76 5.72
CA SER A 118 2.51 -3.97 5.70
C SER A 118 3.96 -3.69 6.11
N ASN A 119 4.52 -2.56 5.68
CA ASN A 119 5.85 -2.14 6.10
C ASN A 119 5.93 -1.87 7.60
N ILE A 120 4.94 -1.18 8.18
CA ILE A 120 4.82 -0.96 9.62
C ILE A 120 4.73 -2.30 10.37
N ILE A 121 3.87 -3.22 9.90
CA ILE A 121 3.72 -4.55 10.50
C ILE A 121 5.08 -5.28 10.53
N ASN A 122 5.80 -5.28 9.41
CA ASN A 122 7.09 -5.97 9.31
C ASN A 122 8.12 -5.40 10.28
N HIS A 123 8.21 -4.07 10.39
CA HIS A 123 9.11 -3.40 11.32
C HIS A 123 8.80 -3.76 12.79
N ILE A 124 7.52 -3.74 13.17
CA ILE A 124 7.08 -4.13 14.52
C ILE A 124 7.45 -5.58 14.82
N LEU A 125 7.10 -6.51 13.92
CA LEU A 125 7.33 -7.94 14.12
C LEU A 125 8.83 -8.25 14.18
N PHE A 126 9.62 -7.66 13.29
CA PHE A 126 11.06 -7.84 13.26
C PHE A 126 11.72 -7.38 14.57
N ALA A 127 11.34 -6.21 15.10
CA ALA A 127 11.89 -5.71 16.35
C ALA A 127 11.55 -6.64 17.54
N LEU A 128 10.30 -7.11 17.62
CA LEU A 128 9.88 -8.04 18.67
C LEU A 128 10.61 -9.39 18.58
N GLU A 129 10.83 -9.92 17.38
CA GLU A 129 11.57 -11.16 17.15
C GLU A 129 13.06 -11.00 17.52
N ALA A 130 13.68 -9.89 17.13
CA ALA A 130 15.06 -9.57 17.49
C ALA A 130 15.25 -9.48 19.01
N GLU A 131 14.32 -8.88 19.74
CA GLU A 131 14.38 -8.80 21.21
C GLU A 131 14.18 -10.17 21.86
N ALA A 132 13.24 -10.98 21.36
CA ALA A 132 13.01 -12.33 21.86
C ALA A 132 14.23 -13.24 21.66
N THR A 133 14.93 -13.12 20.53
CA THR A 133 16.16 -13.88 20.26
C THR A 133 17.34 -13.41 21.11
N ALA A 134 17.47 -12.10 21.35
CA ALA A 134 18.51 -11.53 22.21
C ALA A 134 18.34 -11.96 23.69
N THR A 135 17.10 -12.00 24.19
CA THR A 135 16.79 -12.34 25.58
C THR A 135 16.65 -13.85 25.83
N GLY A 136 16.30 -14.64 24.79
CA GLY A 136 16.15 -16.09 24.86
C GLY A 136 17.46 -16.89 24.81
N GLY A 137 18.58 -16.27 24.41
CA GLY A 137 19.91 -16.90 24.33
C GLY A 137 20.63 -17.09 25.68
N GLU A 138 20.16 -16.49 26.78
CA GLU A 138 20.79 -16.57 28.10
C GLU A 138 20.15 -17.58 29.07
N ASN A 139 19.32 -18.52 28.60
CA ASN A 139 18.98 -19.69 29.40
C ASN A 139 20.10 -20.75 29.32
N GLY A 140 21.29 -20.34 29.74
CA GLY A 140 22.38 -21.23 30.10
C GLY A 140 21.94 -22.14 31.25
N THR A 141 22.02 -23.43 30.99
CA THR A 141 22.12 -24.56 31.94
C THR A 141 22.39 -24.12 33.39
N LYS A 142 21.34 -24.09 34.22
CA LYS A 142 21.49 -24.27 35.67
C LYS A 142 21.56 -25.77 35.95
N HIS A 143 22.78 -26.22 36.29
CA HIS A 143 23.05 -27.49 36.96
C HIS A 143 22.40 -27.53 38.34
#